data_AF-A0A1I2FNK1-F1
#
_entry.id   AF-A0A1I2FNK1-F1
#
_cell.length_a   1.000
_cell.length_b   1.000
_cell.length_c   1.000
_cell.angle_alpha   90.00
_cell.angle_beta   90.00
_cell.angle_gamma   90.00
#
_symmetry.space_group_name_H-M   'P 1'
#
loop_
_entity.id
_entity.type
_entity.pdbx_description
1 polymer ?
#
loop_
_entity_poly.entity_id
_entity_poly.type
_entity_poly.pdbx_seq_one_letter_code
_entity_poly.pdbx_strand_id
1 'polypeptide(L)'
;MLGKTLRQQRELLKANDRSYSLRQVALRVGIEPAYLSKIERGDMPPPGEETIKKLAIELSLDSDVLLALAVSANKSAPTLRP
;
A
#
# COMPACT_ATOMS: atom_id res chain seq x y z
N MET A 1 -0.37 -5.73 -9.17
CA MET A 1 0.80 -5.04 -8.58
C MET A 1 0.33 -4.36 -7.30
N LEU A 2 1.09 -4.48 -6.21
CA LEU A 2 0.74 -4.11 -4.83
C LEU A 2 -0.11 -2.82 -4.68
N GLY A 3 0.33 -1.72 -5.28
CA GLY A 3 -0.34 -0.41 -5.16
C GLY A 3 -1.81 -0.42 -5.59
N LYS A 4 -2.12 -1.11 -6.69
CA LYS A 4 -3.50 -1.25 -7.18
C LYS A 4 -4.36 -2.04 -6.18
N THR A 5 -3.82 -3.12 -5.61
CA THR A 5 -4.51 -3.94 -4.60
C THR A 5 -4.85 -3.13 -3.36
N LEU A 6 -3.88 -2.36 -2.83
CA LEU A 6 -4.09 -1.48 -1.68
C LEU A 6 -5.18 -0.43 -1.96
N ARG A 7 -5.09 0.25 -3.12
CA ARG A 7 -6.07 1.27 -3.52
C ARG A 7 -7.48 0.69 -3.66
N GLN A 8 -7.60 -0.46 -4.32
CA GLN A 8 -8.89 -1.13 -4.52
C GLN A 8 -9.53 -1.48 -3.18
N GLN A 9 -8.79 -2.13 -2.29
CA GLN A 9 -9.32 -2.48 -0.97
C GLN A 9 -9.71 -1.24 -0.16
N ARG A 10 -8.86 -0.20 -0.16
CA ARG A 10 -9.16 1.04 0.55
C ARG A 10 -10.43 1.72 0.05
N GLU A 11 -10.62 1.82 -1.28
CA GLU A 11 -11.84 2.42 -1.83
C GLU A 11 -13.09 1.56 -1.58
N LEU A 12 -12.97 0.22 -1.57
CA LEU A 12 -14.07 -0.69 -1.18
C LEU A 12 -14.51 -0.45 0.27
N LEU A 13 -13.57 -0.37 1.21
CA LEU A 13 -13.86 -0.07 2.61
C LEU A 13 -14.44 1.35 2.75
N LYS A 14 -13.89 2.32 2.02
CA LYS A 14 -14.31 3.72 2.03
C LYS A 14 -15.75 3.92 1.56
N ALA A 15 -16.24 3.08 0.64
CA ALA A 15 -17.62 3.15 0.16
C ALA A 15 -18.65 3.02 1.29
N ASN A 16 -18.32 2.26 2.35
CA ASN A 16 -19.18 2.05 3.50
C ASN A 16 -18.74 2.84 4.74
N ASP A 17 -17.44 3.11 4.87
CA ASP A 17 -16.89 3.89 5.99
C ASP A 17 -15.88 4.94 5.49
N ARG A 18 -16.28 6.21 5.55
CA ARG A 18 -15.45 7.34 5.13
C ARG A 18 -14.12 7.45 5.87
N SER A 19 -13.96 6.79 7.02
CA SER A 19 -12.72 6.70 7.78
C SER A 19 -11.58 6.03 6.99
N TYR A 20 -11.87 5.30 5.92
CA TYR A 20 -10.90 4.72 4.99
C TYR A 20 -10.47 5.69 3.87
N SER A 21 -10.63 6.99 4.08
CA SER A 21 -9.99 7.98 3.22
C SER A 21 -8.47 7.79 3.21
N LEU A 22 -7.83 8.11 2.07
CA LEU A 22 -6.38 8.00 1.91
C LEU A 22 -5.59 8.70 3.03
N ARG A 23 -6.04 9.88 3.46
CA ARG A 23 -5.41 10.62 4.56
C ARG A 23 -5.54 9.88 5.89
N GLN A 24 -6.73 9.37 6.22
CA GLN A 24 -6.98 8.74 7.52
C GLN A 24 -6.29 7.38 7.65
N VAL A 25 -6.28 6.57 6.59
CA VAL A 25 -5.52 5.30 6.55
C VAL A 25 -4.03 5.57 6.74
N ALA A 26 -3.48 6.54 6.01
CA ALA A 26 -2.06 6.91 6.15
C ALA A 26 -1.71 7.32 7.58
N LEU A 27 -2.55 8.15 8.22
CA LEU A 27 -2.36 8.57 9.61
C LEU A 27 -2.38 7.39 10.60
N ARG A 28 -3.33 6.44 10.45
CA ARG A 28 -3.40 5.26 11.34
C ARG A 28 -2.22 4.30 11.14
N VAL A 29 -1.74 4.16 9.92
CA VAL A 29 -0.53 3.38 9.59
C VAL A 29 0.75 4.07 10.06
N GLY A 30 0.70 5.38 10.35
CA GLY A 30 1.86 6.17 10.77
C GLY A 30 2.75 6.60 9.60
N ILE A 31 2.16 6.85 8.42
CA ILE A 31 2.87 7.33 7.23
C ILE A 31 2.22 8.59 6.66
N GLU A 32 2.99 9.34 5.87
CA GLU A 32 2.48 10.53 5.18
C GLU A 32 1.40 10.17 4.15
N PRO A 33 0.28 10.93 4.05
CA PRO A 33 -0.73 10.72 3.02
C PRO A 33 -0.17 10.74 1.59
N ALA A 34 0.78 11.64 1.31
CA ALA A 34 1.46 11.70 0.02
C ALA A 34 2.27 10.44 -0.29
N TYR A 35 2.82 9.78 0.75
CA TYR A 35 3.56 8.53 0.60
C TYR A 35 2.60 7.38 0.22
N LEU A 36 1.50 7.19 0.96
CA LEU A 36 0.48 6.20 0.61
C LEU A 36 -0.07 6.42 -0.80
N SER A 37 -0.27 7.68 -1.19
CA SER A 37 -0.72 8.06 -2.52
C SER A 37 0.22 7.61 -3.65
N LYS A 38 1.54 7.77 -3.46
CA LYS A 38 2.56 7.30 -4.42
C LYS A 38 2.61 5.78 -4.49
N ILE A 39 2.52 5.09 -3.34
CA ILE A 39 2.46 3.62 -3.29
C ILE A 39 1.24 3.11 -4.07
N GLU A 40 0.04 3.67 -3.83
CA GLU A 40 -1.20 3.25 -4.49
C GLU A 40 -1.19 3.42 -6.01
N ARG A 41 -0.44 4.41 -6.52
CA ARG A 41 -0.25 4.62 -7.96
C ARG A 41 0.87 3.78 -8.56
N GLY A 42 1.78 3.27 -7.73
CA GLY A 42 2.98 2.58 -8.19
C GLY A 42 4.08 3.54 -8.66
N ASP A 43 4.05 4.81 -8.23
CA ASP A 43 5.04 5.84 -8.60
C ASP A 43 6.37 5.66 -7.85
N MET A 44 6.45 4.66 -6.97
CA MET A 44 7.62 4.38 -6.16
C MET A 44 7.69 2.90 -5.80
N PRO A 45 8.87 2.38 -5.40
CA PRO A 45 8.99 0.99 -5.00
C PRO A 45 8.05 0.66 -3.83
N PRO A 46 7.69 -0.62 -3.67
CA PRO A 46 6.97 -1.09 -2.49
C PRO A 46 7.62 -0.60 -1.19
N PRO A 47 6.82 -0.24 -0.18
CA PRO A 47 7.36 0.18 1.11
C PRO A 47 8.02 -1.00 1.84
N GLY A 48 8.71 -0.73 2.94
CA GLY A 48 9.32 -1.77 3.77
C GLY A 48 8.28 -2.72 4.39
N GLU A 49 8.74 -3.90 4.80
CA GLU A 49 7.89 -4.97 5.37
C GLU A 49 7.00 -4.49 6.51
N GLU A 50 7.52 -3.68 7.43
CA GLU A 50 6.75 -3.13 8.55
C GLU A 50 5.54 -2.32 8.07
N THR A 51 5.74 -1.43 7.09
CA THR A 51 4.67 -0.64 6.50
C THR A 51 3.67 -1.51 5.76
N ILE A 52 4.13 -2.56 5.05
CA ILE A 52 3.24 -3.52 4.39
C ILE A 52 2.36 -4.23 5.41
N LYS A 53 2.92 -4.70 6.53
CA LYS A 53 2.14 -5.36 7.60
C LYS A 53 1.13 -4.42 8.24
N LYS A 54 1.51 -3.16 8.53
CA LYS A 54 0.57 -2.15 9.05
C LYS A 54 -0.58 -1.88 8.08
N LEU A 55 -0.29 -1.74 6.78
CA LEU A 55 -1.31 -1.60 5.75
C LEU A 55 -2.21 -2.83 5.64
N ALA A 56 -1.65 -4.02 5.79
CA ALA A 56 -2.41 -5.27 5.77
C ALA A 56 -3.43 -5.31 6.91
N ILE A 57 -2.98 -5.03 8.14
CA ILE A 57 -3.83 -4.97 9.33
C ILE A 57 -4.91 -3.90 9.16
N GLU A 58 -4.51 -2.69 8.77
CA GLU A 58 -5.43 -1.56 8.63
C GLU A 58 -6.50 -1.80 7.55
N LEU A 59 -6.19 -2.52 6.47
CA LEU A 59 -7.12 -2.78 5.36
C LEU A 59 -7.74 -4.18 5.39
N SER A 60 -7.53 -4.94 6.47
CA SER A 60 -7.99 -6.33 6.63
C SER A 60 -7.58 -7.23 5.45
N LEU A 61 -6.31 -7.13 5.04
CA LEU A 61 -5.69 -7.94 3.98
C LEU A 61 -4.68 -8.92 4.58
N ASP A 62 -4.39 -9.99 3.82
CA ASP A 62 -3.33 -10.93 4.16
C ASP A 62 -1.95 -10.30 3.88
N SER A 63 -1.12 -10.19 4.91
CA SER A 63 0.23 -9.61 4.80
C SER A 63 1.15 -10.43 3.90
N ASP A 64 1.05 -11.75 3.89
CA ASP A 64 1.93 -12.63 3.12
C ASP A 64 1.65 -12.47 1.62
N VAL A 65 0.37 -12.32 1.26
CA VAL A 65 -0.04 -11.98 -0.11
C VAL A 65 0.51 -10.62 -0.53
N LEU A 66 0.41 -9.60 0.34
CA LEU A 66 0.96 -8.27 0.03
C LEU A 66 2.47 -8.28 -0.11
N LEU A 67 3.19 -9.02 0.74
CA LEU A 67 4.65 -9.18 0.64
C LEU A 67 5.05 -9.88 -0.66
N ALA A 68 4.34 -10.92 -1.08
CA ALA A 68 4.56 -11.58 -2.36
C ALA A 68 4.34 -10.63 -3.55
N LEU A 69 3.28 -9.81 -3.50
CA LEU A 69 3.00 -8.79 -4.51
C LEU A 69 4.06 -7.68 -4.55
N ALA A 70 4.65 -7.33 -3.40
CA ALA A 70 5.76 -6.40 -3.30
C ALA A 70 7.01 -6.92 -4.01
N VAL A 71 7.36 -8.19 -3.81
CA VAL A 71 8.50 -8.84 -4.49
C VAL A 71 8.30 -8.84 -6.00
N SER A 72 7.10 -9.16 -6.47
CA SER A 72 6.78 -9.13 -7.91
C SER A 72 6.88 -7.72 -8.50
N ALA A 73 6.40 -6.69 -7.78
CA ALA A 73 6.49 -5.30 -8.21
C ALA A 73 7.94 -4.80 -8.27
N ASN A 74 8.80 -5.26 -7.37
CA ASN A 74 10.21 -4.87 -7.35
C ASN A 74 11.01 -5.45 -8.54
N LYS A 75 10.65 -6.65 -9.00
CA LYS A 75 11.26 -7.28 -10.20
C LYS A 75 10.95 -6.52 -11.51
N SER A 76 9.87 -5.73 -11.53
CA SER A 76 9.48 -4.91 -12.68
C SER A 76 10.02 -3.47 -12.64
N ALA A 77 10.59 -3.02 -11.53
CA ALA A 77 11.28 -1.73 -11.49
C ALA A 77 12.64 -1.90 -12.19
N PRO A 78 13.02 -1.04 -13.15
CA PRO A 78 14.36 -1.09 -13.72
C PRO A 78 15.33 -0.89 -12.56
N THR A 79 16.18 -1.88 -12.33
CA THR A 79 17.27 -1.80 -11.34
C THR A 79 18.13 -0.60 -11.69
N LEU A 80 17.89 0.54 -11.03
CA LEU A 80 18.88 1.60 -10.90
C LEU A 80 19.94 1.06 -9.94
N ARG A 81 20.93 0.35 -10.50
CA ARG A 81 22.23 0.21 -9.85
C ARG A 81 23.05 1.47 -10.20
N PRO A 82 23.77 2.06 -9.24
CA PRO A 82 24.78 3.07 -9.54
C PRO A 82 25.91 2.49 -10.39
#